data_AF-A0AAU9T8W9-F1
#
_entry.id   AF-A0AAU9T8W9-F1
#
_cell.length_a   1.000
_cell.length_b   1.000
_cell.length_c   1.000
_cell.angle_alpha   90.00
_cell.angle_beta   90.00
_cell.angle_gamma   90.00
#
_symmetry.space_group_name_H-M   'P 1'
#
loop_
_entity.id
_entity.type
_entity.pdbx_description
1 polymer ?
#
loop_
_entity_poly.entity_id
_entity_poly.type
_entity_poly.pdbx_seq_one_letter_code
_entity_poly.pdbx_strand_id
1 'polypeptide(L)'
;MEIESVTCECCGLTEDCTQHYISKVKANFAGKWLCGLCSDAVIDEASRNRKMKTVEEALNAHVSFCGKFKANPAELVAEGMRQMLRRRSGGLLPAKSKNFGAIDWSMMEIESVTCECCGLTEDCTQHYISKVKANFADKWLCGLCSEAVSDEASRDRKMKTVEDALNAHVSFFGKFKANPAELVAEGMKQMLRRRSGT
;
A
#
# COMPACT_ATOMS: atom_id res chain seq x y z
N MET A 1 16.81 -2.08 28.04
CA MET A 1 15.49 -1.75 27.48
C MET A 1 14.69 -3.04 27.45
N GLU A 2 13.63 -3.13 28.23
CA GLU A 2 12.82 -4.36 28.31
C GLU A 2 11.93 -4.47 27.08
N ILE A 3 12.04 -5.61 26.39
CA ILE A 3 11.27 -5.96 25.19
C ILE A 3 10.25 -7.02 25.59
N GLU A 4 9.01 -6.82 25.18
CA GLU A 4 7.88 -7.72 25.42
C GLU A 4 7.19 -8.05 24.09
N SER A 5 6.83 -9.32 23.91
CA SER A 5 6.03 -9.77 22.77
C SER A 5 4.56 -9.50 23.04
N VAL A 6 3.93 -8.67 22.21
CA VAL A 6 2.54 -8.21 22.41
C VAL A 6 1.71 -8.43 21.16
N THR A 7 0.49 -8.92 21.34
CA THR A 7 -0.42 -9.26 20.24
C THR A 7 -1.43 -8.15 20.01
N CYS A 8 -1.50 -7.63 18.78
CA CYS A 8 -2.44 -6.60 18.36
C CYS A 8 -3.89 -7.06 18.56
N GLU A 9 -4.68 -6.22 19.24
CA GLU A 9 -6.07 -6.51 19.55
C GLU A 9 -7.01 -6.38 18.33
N CYS A 10 -6.53 -5.82 17.23
CA CYS A 10 -7.30 -5.70 15.98
C CYS A 10 -7.14 -6.95 15.10
N CYS A 11 -5.90 -7.29 14.75
CA CYS A 11 -5.59 -8.27 13.71
C CYS A 11 -4.85 -9.53 14.21
N GLY A 12 -4.52 -9.60 15.50
CA GLY A 12 -3.81 -10.75 16.07
C GLY A 12 -2.32 -10.85 15.70
N LEU A 13 -1.75 -9.84 15.03
CA LEU A 13 -0.32 -9.78 14.75
C LEU A 13 0.48 -9.56 16.04
N THR A 14 1.49 -10.39 16.29
CA THR A 14 2.41 -10.23 17.43
C THR A 14 3.65 -9.43 17.01
N GLU A 15 4.05 -8.46 17.82
CA GLU A 15 5.25 -7.63 17.64
C GLU A 15 6.10 -7.62 18.91
N ASP A 16 7.42 -7.61 18.76
CA ASP A 16 8.36 -7.42 19.86
C ASP A 16 8.61 -5.93 20.07
N CYS A 17 8.10 -5.40 21.18
CA CYS A 17 8.08 -3.97 21.45
C CYS A 17 8.65 -3.62 22.81
N THR A 18 9.21 -2.42 22.93
CA THR A 18 9.64 -1.89 24.22
C THR A 18 8.42 -1.54 25.08
N GLN A 19 8.48 -1.75 26.39
CA GLN A 19 7.38 -1.36 27.29
C GLN A 19 6.96 0.10 27.13
N HIS A 20 7.92 1.02 26.96
CA HIS A 20 7.65 2.43 26.74
C HIS A 20 6.76 2.67 25.49
N TYR A 21 7.10 2.01 24.38
CA TYR A 21 6.30 2.10 23.15
C TYR A 21 4.91 1.49 23.35
N ILE A 22 4.80 0.35 24.06
CA ILE A 22 3.53 -0.28 24.41
C ILE A 22 2.63 0.67 25.20
N SER A 23 3.15 1.29 26.25
CA SER A 23 2.41 2.26 27.07
C SER A 23 1.94 3.46 26.25
N LYS A 24 2.80 3.98 25.35
CA LYS A 24 2.46 5.11 24.48
C LYS A 24 1.32 4.79 23.53
N VAL A 25 1.35 3.62 22.89
CA VAL A 25 0.28 3.17 21.99
C VAL A 25 -1.02 2.99 22.77
N LYS A 26 -0.99 2.29 23.92
CA LYS A 26 -2.18 2.10 24.76
C LYS A 26 -2.81 3.41 25.21
N ALA A 27 -2.00 4.43 25.53
CA ALA A 27 -2.50 5.75 25.88
C ALA A 27 -3.28 6.44 24.74
N ASN A 28 -2.94 6.15 23.48
CA ASN A 28 -3.57 6.77 22.31
C ASN A 28 -4.82 6.03 21.81
N PHE A 29 -5.02 4.76 22.19
CA PHE A 29 -6.06 3.90 21.63
C PHE A 29 -6.93 3.24 22.71
N ALA A 30 -7.43 4.04 23.65
CA ALA A 30 -8.34 3.60 24.72
C ALA A 30 -7.84 2.38 25.52
N GLY A 31 -6.53 2.35 25.81
CA GLY A 31 -5.88 1.27 26.55
C GLY A 31 -5.52 0.04 25.73
N LYS A 32 -5.86 0.01 24.43
CA LYS A 32 -5.62 -1.14 23.56
C LYS A 32 -4.26 -1.09 22.90
N TRP A 33 -3.63 -2.25 22.76
CA TRP A 33 -2.42 -2.40 21.96
C TRP A 33 -2.76 -2.67 20.49
N LEU A 34 -2.16 -1.86 19.60
CA LEU A 34 -2.27 -1.97 18.15
C LEU A 34 -0.87 -2.14 17.56
N CYS A 35 -0.75 -3.00 16.54
CA CYS A 35 0.45 -3.05 15.72
C CYS A 35 0.59 -1.75 14.90
N GLY A 36 1.80 -1.47 14.41
CA GLY A 36 2.08 -0.22 13.68
C GLY A 36 1.11 0.05 12.52
N LEU A 37 0.75 -0.98 11.76
CA LEU A 37 -0.18 -0.85 10.62
C LEU A 37 -1.62 -0.53 11.05
N CYS A 38 -2.12 -1.16 12.12
CA CYS A 38 -3.45 -0.86 12.64
C CYS A 38 -3.50 0.53 13.28
N SER A 39 -2.43 0.94 13.97
CA SER A 39 -2.32 2.31 14.51
C SER A 39 -2.40 3.35 13.40
N ASP A 40 -1.64 3.18 12.32
CA ASP A 40 -1.65 4.10 11.19
C ASP A 40 -3.02 4.12 10.49
N ALA A 41 -3.65 2.96 10.30
CA ALA A 41 -4.98 2.88 9.70
C ALA A 41 -6.05 3.61 10.52
N VAL A 42 -6.06 3.42 11.85
CA VAL A 42 -7.00 4.11 12.74
C VAL A 42 -6.78 5.63 12.73
N ILE A 43 -5.52 6.08 12.76
CA ILE A 43 -5.19 7.51 12.69
C ILE A 43 -5.64 8.10 11.35
N ASP A 44 -5.39 7.40 10.24
CA ASP A 44 -5.78 7.84 8.91
C ASP A 44 -7.31 7.94 8.78
N GLU A 45 -8.04 6.90 9.21
CA GLU A 45 -9.52 6.89 9.23
C GLU A 45 -10.10 8.03 10.07
N ALA A 46 -9.53 8.28 11.27
CA ALA A 46 -9.94 9.38 12.14
C ALA A 46 -9.66 10.76 11.52
N SER A 47 -8.59 10.88 10.73
CA SER A 47 -8.20 12.15 10.09
C SER A 47 -9.00 12.47 8.82
N ARG A 48 -9.39 11.46 8.04
CA ARG A 48 -10.05 11.63 6.73
C ARG A 48 -11.57 11.66 6.81
N ASN A 49 -12.17 10.95 7.75
CA ASN A 49 -13.61 10.75 7.76
C ASN A 49 -14.33 11.84 8.56
N ARG A 50 -14.92 12.82 7.87
CA ARG A 50 -15.74 13.89 8.49
C ARG A 50 -16.91 13.38 9.34
N LYS A 51 -17.31 12.10 9.19
CA LYS A 51 -18.37 11.48 10.00
C LYS A 51 -17.87 10.93 11.33
N MET A 52 -16.58 10.59 11.44
CA MET A 52 -15.96 10.14 12.69
C MET A 52 -15.33 11.34 13.38
N LYS A 53 -15.74 11.59 14.62
CA LYS A 53 -15.29 12.75 15.39
C LYS A 53 -14.17 12.40 16.36
N THR A 54 -13.95 11.10 16.61
CA THR A 54 -13.01 10.64 17.64
C THR A 54 -12.16 9.47 17.15
N VAL A 55 -10.97 9.32 17.72
CA VAL A 55 -10.07 8.20 17.45
C VAL A 55 -10.72 6.89 17.91
N GLU A 56 -11.53 6.94 18.97
CA GLU A 56 -12.28 5.80 19.52
C GLU A 56 -13.33 5.27 18.54
N GLU A 57 -14.04 6.15 17.82
CA GLU A 57 -15.00 5.74 16.77
C GLU A 57 -14.29 5.03 15.61
N ALA A 58 -13.17 5.59 15.14
CA ALA A 58 -12.35 4.97 14.10
C ALA A 58 -11.78 3.62 14.58
N LEU A 59 -11.28 3.56 15.80
CA LEU A 59 -10.78 2.33 16.42
C LEU A 59 -11.85 1.25 16.47
N ASN A 60 -13.07 1.56 16.92
CA ASN A 60 -14.16 0.60 16.99
C ASN A 60 -14.57 0.07 15.62
N ALA A 61 -14.61 0.95 14.61
CA ALA A 61 -14.89 0.54 13.23
C ALA A 61 -13.78 -0.38 12.68
N HIS A 62 -12.52 -0.01 12.91
CA HIS A 62 -11.36 -0.78 12.48
C HIS A 62 -11.29 -2.16 13.15
N VAL A 63 -11.55 -2.25 14.45
CA VAL A 63 -11.63 -3.52 15.19
C VAL A 63 -12.76 -4.40 14.63
N SER A 64 -13.94 -3.81 14.37
CA SER A 64 -15.06 -4.54 13.77
C SER A 64 -14.74 -5.05 12.36
N PHE A 65 -13.98 -4.29 11.59
CA PHE A 65 -13.49 -4.71 10.28
C PHE A 65 -12.46 -5.84 10.38
N CYS A 66 -11.42 -5.67 11.20
CA CYS A 66 -10.37 -6.68 11.38
C CYS A 66 -10.91 -7.98 11.98
N GLY A 67 -11.90 -7.91 12.87
CA GLY A 67 -12.55 -9.09 13.45
C GLY A 67 -13.21 -10.02 12.42
N LYS A 68 -13.49 -9.54 11.21
CA LYS A 68 -13.98 -10.36 10.08
C LYS A 68 -12.86 -11.18 9.41
N PHE A 69 -11.61 -10.73 9.56
CA PHE A 69 -10.42 -11.33 8.96
C PHE A 69 -9.46 -11.74 10.07
N LYS A 70 -9.78 -12.85 10.76
CA LYS A 70 -8.96 -13.42 11.84
C LYS A 70 -7.69 -14.13 11.36
N ALA A 71 -7.52 -14.28 10.05
CA ALA A 71 -6.30 -14.82 9.48
C ALA A 71 -5.23 -13.72 9.46
N ASN A 72 -3.98 -14.10 9.72
CA ASN A 72 -2.86 -13.18 9.63
C ASN A 72 -2.89 -12.49 8.25
N PRO A 73 -2.87 -11.14 8.16
CA PRO A 73 -2.87 -10.44 6.88
C PRO A 73 -1.79 -10.96 5.91
N ALA A 74 -0.62 -11.35 6.42
CA ALA A 74 0.43 -11.97 5.62
C ALA A 74 0.03 -13.33 5.05
N GLU A 75 -0.76 -14.11 5.78
CA GLU A 75 -1.29 -15.40 5.32
C GLU A 75 -2.36 -15.21 4.24
N LEU A 76 -3.26 -14.24 4.40
CA LEU A 76 -4.25 -13.89 3.36
C LEU A 76 -3.59 -13.36 2.09
N VAL A 77 -2.57 -12.51 2.23
CA VAL A 77 -1.77 -12.03 1.08
C VAL A 77 -1.02 -13.21 0.46
N ALA A 78 -0.37 -14.06 1.24
CA ALA A 78 0.32 -15.24 0.74
C ALA A 78 -0.65 -16.20 0.02
N GLU A 79 -1.86 -16.39 0.53
CA GLU A 79 -2.88 -17.21 -0.11
C GLU A 79 -3.39 -16.59 -1.40
N GLY A 80 -3.63 -15.28 -1.42
CA GLY A 80 -3.94 -14.53 -2.64
C GLY A 80 -2.84 -14.67 -3.69
N MET A 81 -1.57 -14.53 -3.30
CA MET A 81 -0.41 -14.73 -4.17
C MET A 81 -0.32 -16.17 -4.68
N ARG A 82 -0.52 -17.17 -3.82
CA ARG A 82 -0.57 -18.58 -4.22
C ARG A 82 -1.67 -18.83 -5.25
N GLN A 83 -2.86 -18.27 -5.07
CA GLN A 83 -3.97 -18.42 -6.02
C GLN A 83 -3.65 -17.75 -7.36
N MET A 84 -3.04 -16.57 -7.35
CA MET A 84 -2.60 -15.88 -8.57
C MET A 84 -1.52 -16.66 -9.32
N LEU A 85 -0.53 -17.20 -8.60
CA LEU A 85 0.51 -18.03 -9.19
C LEU A 85 -0.05 -19.35 -9.75
N ARG A 86 -0.99 -19.99 -9.05
CA ARG A 86 -1.67 -21.22 -9.52
C ARG A 86 -2.50 -21.00 -10.78
N ARG A 87 -3.12 -19.82 -10.93
CA ARG A 87 -3.83 -19.44 -12.17
C ARG A 87 -2.90 -19.27 -13.37
N ARG A 88 -1.62 -18.91 -13.13
CA ARG A 88 -0.61 -18.75 -14.21
C ARG A 88 0.02 -20.08 -14.65
N SER A 89 -0.08 -21.13 -13.83
CA SER A 89 0.55 -22.44 -14.07
C SER A 89 -0.39 -23.56 -14.55
N GLY A 90 -1.68 -23.27 -14.78
CA GLY A 90 -2.68 -24.26 -15.18
C GLY A 90 -3.30 -23.95 -16.53
N GLY A 91 -2.80 -24.57 -17.60
CA GLY A 91 -3.58 -24.73 -18.81
C GLY A 91 -4.90 -25.47 -18.51
N LEU A 92 -5.98 -24.99 -19.11
CA LEU A 92 -7.31 -25.62 -19.22
C LEU A 92 -7.96 -26.06 -17.90
N LEU A 93 -8.90 -25.27 -17.39
CA LEU A 93 -10.00 -25.80 -16.58
C LEU A 93 -11.36 -25.53 -17.25
N PRO A 94 -12.32 -26.47 -17.11
CA PRO A 94 -13.60 -26.43 -17.80
C PRO A 94 -14.53 -25.37 -17.21
N ALA A 95 -15.29 -24.75 -18.12
CA ALA A 95 -16.22 -23.67 -17.88
C ALA A 95 -17.29 -24.01 -16.83
N LYS A 96 -17.45 -23.11 -15.86
CA LYS A 96 -18.77 -22.74 -15.32
C LYS A 96 -18.82 -21.24 -15.09
N SER A 97 -19.04 -20.51 -16.19
CA SER A 97 -19.35 -19.09 -16.16
C SER A 97 -20.87 -18.92 -16.11
N LYS A 98 -21.35 -18.22 -15.08
CA LYS A 98 -22.66 -17.57 -15.13
C LYS A 98 -22.64 -16.59 -16.31
N ASN A 99 -23.69 -16.60 -17.13
CA ASN A 99 -23.86 -15.75 -18.31
C ASN A 99 -23.72 -14.25 -17.97
N PHE A 100 -22.51 -13.72 -18.00
CA PHE A 100 -22.26 -12.43 -18.61
C PHE A 100 -22.02 -12.72 -20.08
N GLY A 101 -22.70 -11.98 -20.97
CA GLY A 101 -22.63 -12.17 -22.42
C GLY A 101 -21.19 -12.36 -22.89
N ALA A 102 -20.99 -13.20 -23.91
CA ALA A 102 -19.69 -13.54 -24.46
C ALA A 102 -18.88 -12.26 -24.72
N ILE A 103 -17.97 -11.93 -23.81
CA ILE A 103 -16.97 -10.89 -24.04
C ILE A 103 -16.02 -11.51 -25.05
N ASP A 104 -16.02 -10.94 -26.25
CA ASP A 104 -15.03 -11.28 -27.27
C ASP A 104 -13.67 -10.74 -26.83
N TRP A 105 -12.89 -11.62 -26.19
CA TRP A 105 -11.54 -11.32 -25.73
C TRP A 105 -10.56 -11.08 -26.88
N SER A 106 -10.94 -11.36 -28.14
CA SER A 106 -10.09 -11.14 -29.31
C SER A 106 -9.87 -9.66 -29.64
N MET A 107 -10.66 -8.76 -29.03
CA MET A 107 -10.59 -7.31 -29.28
C MET A 107 -9.81 -6.54 -28.21
N MET A 108 -9.21 -7.22 -27.23
CA MET A 108 -8.43 -6.59 -26.16
C MET A 108 -6.94 -6.62 -26.51
N GLU A 109 -6.46 -5.56 -27.17
CA GLU A 109 -5.03 -5.40 -27.47
C GLU A 109 -4.24 -5.17 -26.16
N ILE A 110 -3.40 -6.15 -25.82
CA ILE A 110 -2.46 -6.12 -24.70
C ILE A 110 -1.08 -5.74 -25.23
N GLU A 111 -0.44 -4.74 -24.62
CA GLU A 111 0.91 -4.30 -24.91
C GLU A 111 1.77 -4.32 -23.63
N SER A 112 3.02 -4.78 -23.75
CA SER A 112 4.00 -4.70 -22.67
C SER A 112 4.60 -3.29 -22.62
N VAL A 113 4.31 -2.55 -21.56
CA VAL A 113 4.73 -1.15 -21.38
C VAL A 113 5.62 -1.01 -20.17
N THR A 114 6.65 -0.17 -20.27
CA THR A 114 7.65 0.02 -19.20
C THR A 114 7.41 1.35 -18.50
N CYS A 115 7.20 1.30 -17.18
CA CYS A 115 6.98 2.48 -16.34
C CYS A 115 8.18 3.43 -16.43
N GLU A 116 7.91 4.69 -16.79
CA GLU A 116 8.96 5.70 -16.94
C GLU A 116 9.63 6.06 -15.60
N CYS A 117 8.88 5.91 -14.50
CA CYS A 117 9.41 6.13 -13.16
C CYS A 117 10.34 4.99 -12.73
N CYS A 118 9.81 3.79 -12.48
CA CYS A 118 10.56 2.70 -11.84
C CYS A 118 11.18 1.71 -12.83
N GLY A 119 10.80 1.72 -14.10
CA GLY A 119 11.28 0.75 -15.11
C GLY A 119 10.61 -0.62 -15.02
N LEU A 120 9.56 -0.79 -14.21
CA LEU A 120 8.77 -2.01 -14.19
C LEU A 120 8.00 -2.15 -15.51
N THR A 121 8.09 -3.32 -16.15
CA THR A 121 7.32 -3.66 -17.35
C THR A 121 6.05 -4.41 -16.94
N GLU A 122 4.90 -3.96 -17.45
CA GLU A 122 3.59 -4.57 -17.20
C GLU A 122 2.85 -4.80 -18.52
N ASP A 123 2.10 -5.91 -18.60
CA ASP A 123 1.22 -6.19 -19.73
C ASP A 123 -0.13 -5.51 -19.51
N CYS A 124 -0.41 -4.47 -20.29
CA CYS A 124 -1.57 -3.60 -20.10
C CYS A 124 -2.39 -3.48 -21.36
N THR A 125 -3.67 -3.14 -21.22
CA THR A 125 -4.52 -2.89 -22.39
C THR A 125 -4.33 -1.48 -22.91
N GLN A 126 -4.48 -1.30 -24.22
CA GLN A 126 -4.38 0.04 -24.84
C GLN A 126 -5.29 1.08 -24.18
N HIS A 127 -6.51 0.67 -23.80
CA HIS A 127 -7.44 1.52 -23.07
C HIS A 127 -6.89 1.95 -21.69
N TYR A 128 -6.30 1.02 -20.95
CA TYR A 128 -5.71 1.33 -19.65
C TYR A 128 -4.47 2.23 -19.78
N ILE A 129 -3.60 1.95 -20.76
CA ILE A 129 -2.43 2.76 -21.10
C ILE A 129 -2.85 4.20 -21.41
N SER A 130 -3.81 4.37 -22.31
CA SER A 130 -4.33 5.69 -22.72
C SER A 130 -4.89 6.48 -21.53
N LYS A 131 -5.63 5.79 -20.64
CA LYS A 131 -6.21 6.42 -19.44
C LYS A 131 -5.13 6.91 -18.47
N VAL A 132 -4.07 6.13 -18.27
CA VAL A 132 -2.96 6.54 -17.41
C VAL A 132 -2.21 7.71 -18.03
N LYS A 133 -1.82 7.61 -19.31
CA LYS A 133 -1.11 8.69 -20.03
C LYS A 133 -1.85 10.02 -19.99
N ALA A 134 -3.17 10.00 -20.15
CA ALA A 134 -4.01 11.20 -20.06
C ALA A 134 -3.93 11.93 -18.71
N ASN A 135 -3.56 11.23 -17.63
CA ASN A 135 -3.47 11.80 -16.28
C ASN A 135 -2.04 12.17 -15.85
N PHE A 136 -1.01 11.78 -16.61
CA PHE A 136 0.39 11.92 -16.20
C PHE A 136 1.27 12.47 -17.33
N ALA A 137 0.86 13.57 -17.96
CA ALA A 137 1.62 14.26 -19.01
C ALA A 137 2.07 13.33 -20.17
N ASP A 138 1.18 12.45 -20.62
CA ASP A 138 1.41 11.43 -21.66
C ASP A 138 2.44 10.35 -21.31
N LYS A 139 2.83 10.28 -20.02
CA LYS A 139 3.78 9.30 -19.50
C LYS A 139 3.08 8.06 -18.96
N TRP A 140 3.64 6.90 -19.26
CA TRP A 140 3.17 5.66 -18.65
C TRP A 140 3.80 5.43 -17.27
N LEU A 141 2.96 5.20 -16.26
CA LEU A 141 3.34 4.82 -14.91
C LEU A 141 2.68 3.48 -14.54
N CYS A 142 3.43 2.59 -13.90
CA CYS A 142 2.83 1.39 -13.31
C CYS A 142 1.86 1.77 -12.19
N GLY A 143 0.95 0.86 -11.86
CA GLY A 143 -0.12 1.11 -10.89
C GLY A 143 0.37 1.66 -9.54
N LEU A 144 1.53 1.19 -9.06
CA LEU A 144 2.12 1.68 -7.81
C LEU A 144 2.66 3.11 -7.91
N CYS A 145 3.35 3.45 -9.00
CA CYS A 145 3.87 4.80 -9.21
C CYS A 145 2.73 5.79 -9.48
N SER A 146 1.70 5.41 -10.24
CA SER A 146 0.54 6.28 -10.47
C SER A 146 -0.20 6.59 -9.16
N GLU A 147 -0.34 5.60 -8.27
CA GLU A 147 -0.99 5.81 -6.98
C GLU A 147 -0.14 6.71 -6.07
N ALA A 148 1.17 6.46 -5.98
CA ALA A 148 2.08 7.25 -5.17
C ALA A 148 2.13 8.73 -5.62
N VAL A 149 2.22 8.98 -6.93
CA VAL A 149 2.17 10.34 -7.49
C VAL A 149 0.82 11.02 -7.16
N SER A 150 -0.28 10.28 -7.28
CA SER A 150 -1.62 10.81 -6.97
C SER A 150 -1.78 11.15 -5.48
N ASP A 151 -1.23 10.32 -4.59
CA ASP A 151 -1.24 10.53 -3.15
C ASP A 151 -0.36 11.73 -2.76
N GLU A 152 0.85 11.84 -3.33
CA GLU A 152 1.75 12.99 -3.16
C GLU A 152 1.08 14.31 -3.60
N ALA A 153 0.43 14.32 -4.77
CA ALA A 153 -0.31 15.47 -5.29
C ALA A 153 -1.49 15.87 -4.40
N SER A 154 -2.13 14.90 -3.74
CA SER A 154 -3.30 15.15 -2.88
C SER A 154 -2.92 15.65 -1.48
N ARG A 155 -1.72 15.34 -1.00
CA ARG A 155 -1.29 15.64 0.39
C ARG A 155 -0.45 16.91 0.50
N ASP A 156 0.35 17.27 -0.49
CA ASP A 156 1.25 18.41 -0.39
C ASP A 156 0.62 19.71 -0.90
N ARG A 157 0.29 20.63 0.03
CA ARG A 157 -0.23 21.97 -0.29
C ARG A 157 0.75 22.86 -1.07
N LYS A 158 2.03 22.50 -1.16
CA LYS A 158 3.02 23.21 -1.99
C LYS A 158 2.98 22.78 -3.46
N MET A 159 2.51 21.57 -3.76
CA MET A 159 2.47 21.05 -5.12
C MET A 159 1.25 21.66 -5.84
N LYS A 160 1.45 22.32 -6.98
CA LYS A 160 0.37 23.03 -7.67
C LYS A 160 -0.30 22.20 -8.75
N THR A 161 0.38 21.17 -9.26
CA THR A 161 -0.08 20.32 -10.36
C THR A 161 0.33 18.86 -10.16
N VAL A 162 -0.33 17.95 -10.89
CA VAL A 162 0.05 16.53 -10.94
C VAL A 162 1.42 16.37 -11.58
N GLU A 163 1.79 17.25 -12.53
CA GLU A 163 3.12 17.30 -13.14
C GLU A 163 4.23 17.59 -12.14
N ASP A 164 4.00 18.49 -11.18
CA ASP A 164 4.99 18.77 -10.13
C ASP A 164 5.23 17.54 -9.26
N ALA A 165 4.15 16.83 -8.88
CA ALA A 165 4.21 15.58 -8.11
C ALA A 165 4.93 14.49 -8.90
N LEU A 166 4.60 14.35 -10.18
CA LEU A 166 5.22 13.40 -11.08
C LEU A 166 6.73 13.66 -11.21
N ASN A 167 7.13 14.90 -11.40
CA ASN A 167 8.54 15.27 -11.51
C ASN A 167 9.30 15.02 -10.20
N ALA A 168 8.70 15.34 -9.06
CA ALA A 168 9.28 15.04 -7.75
C ALA A 168 9.48 13.54 -7.56
N HIS A 169 8.44 12.74 -7.81
CA HIS A 169 8.46 11.28 -7.69
C HIS A 169 9.49 10.64 -8.65
N VAL A 170 9.49 11.02 -9.92
CA VAL A 170 10.48 10.53 -10.91
C VAL A 170 11.90 10.94 -10.52
N SER A 171 12.11 12.15 -10.02
CA SER A 171 13.45 12.59 -9.58
C SER A 171 13.95 11.81 -8.36
N PHE A 172 13.05 11.41 -7.45
CA PHE A 172 13.37 10.58 -6.30
C PHE A 172 13.75 9.16 -6.75
N PHE A 173 12.94 8.52 -7.60
CA PHE A 173 13.20 7.18 -8.12
C PHE A 173 14.36 7.12 -9.12
N GLY A 174 14.63 8.20 -9.85
CA GLY A 174 15.83 8.32 -10.70
C GLY A 174 17.14 8.19 -9.90
N LYS A 175 17.16 8.68 -8.65
CA LYS A 175 18.29 8.47 -7.74
C LYS A 175 18.43 6.99 -7.34
N PHE A 176 17.32 6.27 -7.18
CA PHE A 176 17.31 4.82 -6.92
C PHE A 176 17.88 4.01 -8.08
N LYS A 177 17.59 4.38 -9.32
CA LYS A 177 18.19 3.74 -10.50
C LYS A 177 19.72 3.96 -10.59
N ALA A 178 20.21 5.11 -10.12
CA ALA A 178 21.63 5.46 -10.22
C ALA A 178 22.49 4.84 -9.10
N ASN A 179 21.99 4.74 -7.85
CA ASN A 179 22.74 4.11 -6.76
C ASN A 179 21.82 3.42 -5.72
N PRO A 180 21.30 2.22 -6.01
CA PRO A 180 20.36 1.51 -5.14
C PRO A 180 20.91 1.23 -3.73
N ALA A 181 22.18 0.86 -3.62
CA ALA A 181 22.81 0.46 -2.36
C ALA A 181 22.98 1.63 -1.38
N GLU A 182 23.32 2.81 -1.89
CA GLU A 182 23.51 4.01 -1.07
C GLU A 182 22.19 4.52 -0.49
N LEU A 183 21.10 4.45 -1.26
CA LEU A 183 19.77 4.88 -0.78
C LEU A 183 19.14 3.88 0.18
N VAL A 184 19.35 2.57 -0.02
CA VAL A 184 18.97 1.58 0.99
C VAL A 184 19.75 1.81 2.27
N ALA A 185 21.06 2.08 2.19
CA ALA A 185 21.87 2.40 3.36
C ALA A 185 21.41 3.70 4.05
N GLU A 186 21.05 4.74 3.30
CA GLU A 186 20.57 6.00 3.87
C GLU A 186 19.17 5.87 4.47
N GLY A 187 18.27 5.14 3.82
CA GLY A 187 16.95 4.79 4.36
C GLY A 187 17.06 3.95 5.64
N MET A 188 17.96 2.96 5.66
CA MET A 188 18.28 2.19 6.87
C MET A 188 18.83 3.09 7.98
N LYS A 189 19.74 4.03 7.67
CA LYS A 189 20.22 5.02 8.66
C LYS A 189 19.11 5.92 9.17
N GLN A 190 18.17 6.37 8.34
CA GLN A 190 17.03 7.17 8.77
C GLN A 190 16.07 6.38 9.68
N MET A 191 15.81 5.10 9.36
CA MET A 191 15.02 4.22 10.21
C MET A 191 15.70 3.92 11.55
N LEU A 192 17.03 3.76 11.55
CA LEU A 192 17.83 3.60 12.78
C LEU A 192 17.86 4.90 13.61
N ARG A 193 17.90 6.07 12.97
CA ARG A 193 17.78 7.37 13.66
C ARG A 193 16.42 7.55 14.33
N ARG A 194 15.32 7.10 13.71
CA ARG A 194 13.99 7.04 14.35
C ARG A 194 13.94 6.11 15.57
N ARG A 195 14.81 5.10 15.61
CA ARG A 195 14.99 4.20 16.77
C ARG A 195 15.88 4.78 17.87
N SER A 196 16.62 5.86 17.58
CA SER A 196 17.61 6.49 18.46
C SER A 196 17.16 7.82 19.05
N GLY A 197 15.93 8.26 18.80
CA GLY A 197 15.39 9.53 19.30
C GLY A 197 14.88 9.41 20.74
N THR A 198 15.71 9.90 21.68
CA THR A 198 15.29 10.55 22.93
C THR A 198 14.26 11.65 22.68
#